data_AF-A0A6I0F0M4-F1
#
_entry.id   AF-A0A6I0F0M4-F1
#
_cell.length_a   1.000
_cell.length_b   1.000
_cell.length_c   1.000
_cell.angle_alpha   90.00
_cell.angle_beta   90.00
_cell.angle_gamma   90.00
#
_symmetry.space_group_name_H-M   'P 1'
#
loop_
_entity.id
_entity.type
_entity.pdbx_description
1 polymer ?
#
loop_
_entity_poly.entity_id
_entity_poly.type
_entity_poly.pdbx_seq_one_letter_code
_entity_poly.pdbx_strand_id
1 'polypeptide(L)'
;MGAIIAITDNFLSEKVKKNLMEVLKMTEIEQWIREEGREEGRQETVREKTLAALKEGLDVNLVARIMGLDIEEVKKLQKELN
;
A
#
# COMPACT_ATOMS: atom_id res chain seq x y z
N MET A 1 -12.07 -3.42 7.53
CA MET A 1 -13.44 -2.88 7.36
C MET A 1 -13.56 -1.74 6.34
N GLY A 2 -12.72 -0.69 6.35
CA GLY A 2 -12.96 0.54 5.56
C GLY A 2 -12.74 0.46 4.04
N ALA A 3 -11.70 -0.22 3.54
CA ALA A 3 -11.30 -0.10 2.14
C ALA A 3 -12.28 -0.75 1.14
N ILE A 4 -12.68 -2.00 1.37
CA ILE A 4 -13.62 -2.69 0.45
C ILE A 4 -15.03 -2.10 0.53
N ILE A 5 -15.52 -1.77 1.73
CA ILE A 5 -16.84 -1.15 1.89
C ILE A 5 -16.88 0.22 1.22
N ALA A 6 -15.84 1.05 1.38
CA ALA A 6 -15.79 2.36 0.72
C ALA A 6 -15.83 2.27 -0.81
N ILE A 7 -15.14 1.27 -1.40
CA ILE A 7 -15.14 1.06 -2.86
C ILE A 7 -16.52 0.55 -3.33
N THR A 8 -17.19 -0.29 -2.53
CA THR A 8 -18.47 -0.90 -2.90
C THR A 8 -19.71 -0.13 -2.43
N ASP A 9 -19.55 0.91 -1.61
CA ASP A 9 -20.67 1.67 -1.03
C ASP A 9 -21.54 2.36 -2.09
N ASN A 10 -20.94 2.72 -3.23
CA ASN A 10 -21.62 3.32 -4.39
C ASN A 10 -22.26 2.29 -5.35
N PHE A 11 -22.01 0.98 -5.18
CA PHE A 11 -22.36 -0.04 -6.17
C PHE A 11 -23.17 -1.23 -5.62
N LEU A 12 -23.17 -1.46 -4.30
CA LEU A 12 -23.85 -2.60 -3.68
C LEU A 12 -25.12 -2.19 -2.94
N SER A 13 -26.17 -3.00 -3.05
CA SER A 13 -27.36 -2.86 -2.21
C SER A 13 -27.08 -3.28 -0.77
N GLU A 14 -27.80 -2.69 0.20
CA GLU A 14 -27.63 -2.95 1.63
C GLU A 14 -27.71 -4.45 2.00
N LYS A 15 -28.53 -5.22 1.28
CA LYS A 15 -28.63 -6.68 1.46
C LYS A 15 -27.33 -7.40 1.06
N VAL A 16 -26.71 -7.00 -0.05
CA VAL A 16 -25.45 -7.58 -0.51
C VAL A 16 -24.31 -7.19 0.42
N LYS A 17 -24.27 -5.93 0.89
CA LYS A 17 -23.30 -5.48 1.90
C LYS A 17 -23.38 -6.31 3.17
N LYS A 18 -24.59 -6.57 3.67
CA LYS A 18 -24.81 -7.36 4.88
C LYS A 18 -24.33 -8.81 4.72
N ASN A 19 -24.66 -9.46 3.61
CA ASN A 19 -24.22 -10.83 3.34
C ASN A 19 -22.70 -10.92 3.19
N LEU A 20 -22.10 -9.97 2.46
CA LEU A 20 -20.64 -9.91 2.29
C LEU A 20 -19.95 -9.72 3.65
N MET A 21 -20.53 -8.89 4.51
CA MET A 21 -20.02 -8.64 5.86
C MET A 21 -20.11 -9.87 6.76
N GLU A 22 -21.17 -10.67 6.65
CA GLU A 22 -21.28 -11.94 7.35
C GLU A 22 -20.20 -12.91 6.89
N VAL A 23 -19.97 -13.06 5.57
CA VAL A 23 -18.91 -13.93 5.04
C VAL A 23 -17.53 -13.46 5.50
N LEU A 24 -17.24 -12.16 5.42
CA LEU A 24 -15.96 -11.60 5.88
C LEU A 24 -15.75 -11.79 7.38
N LYS A 25 -16.81 -11.75 8.19
CA LYS A 25 -16.72 -12.00 9.64
C LYS A 25 -16.61 -13.49 9.99
N MET A 26 -17.19 -14.37 9.17
CA MET A 26 -17.14 -15.81 9.37
C MET A 26 -15.85 -16.45 8.84
N THR A 27 -15.08 -15.72 8.04
CA THR A 27 -13.83 -16.18 7.44
C THR A 27 -12.64 -15.37 7.95
N GLU A 28 -11.41 -15.91 7.87
CA GLU A 28 -10.18 -15.18 8.23
C GLU A 28 -9.79 -14.12 7.18
N ILE A 29 -10.58 -14.00 6.11
CA ILE A 29 -10.34 -13.10 4.97
C ILE A 29 -10.30 -11.63 5.42
N GLU A 30 -11.05 -11.24 6.46
CA GLU A 30 -10.98 -9.87 7.00
C GLU A 30 -9.60 -9.51 7.55
N GLN A 31 -8.95 -10.46 8.23
CA GLN A 31 -7.61 -10.26 8.77
C GLN A 31 -6.59 -10.19 7.65
N TRP A 32 -6.69 -11.09 6.67
CA TRP A 32 -5.81 -11.10 5.50
C TRP A 32 -5.87 -9.79 4.72
N ILE A 33 -7.07 -9.31 4.39
CA ILE A 33 -7.26 -8.04 3.68
C ILE A 33 -6.70 -6.85 4.48
N ARG A 34 -6.81 -6.90 5.82
CA ARG A 34 -6.28 -5.84 6.67
C ARG A 34 -4.76 -5.84 6.73
N GLU A 35 -4.16 -7.02 6.72
CA GLU A 35 -2.71 -7.20 6.76
C GLU A 35 -2.08 -6.85 5.40
N GLU A 36 -2.69 -7.32 4.32
CA GLU A 36 -2.33 -6.98 2.94
C GLU A 36 -2.42 -5.47 2.71
N GLY A 37 -3.55 -4.83 3.07
CA GLY A 37 -3.67 -3.37 2.93
C GLY A 37 -2.71 -2.56 3.81
N ARG A 38 -2.28 -3.08 4.97
CA ARG A 38 -1.22 -2.45 5.78
C ARG A 38 0.13 -2.56 5.12
N GLU A 39 0.46 -3.73 4.57
CA GLU A 39 1.73 -3.98 3.91
C GLU A 39 1.83 -3.20 2.59
N GLU A 40 0.77 -3.17 1.78
CA GLU A 40 0.67 -2.33 0.58
C GLU A 40 0.88 -0.85 0.93
N GLY A 41 0.16 -0.33 1.93
CA GLY A 41 0.32 1.06 2.35
C GLY A 41 1.73 1.39 2.87
N ARG A 42 2.40 0.43 3.53
CA ARG A 42 3.79 0.57 3.95
C ARG A 42 4.72 0.64 2.75
N GLN A 43 4.56 -0.27 1.78
CA GLN A 43 5.37 -0.31 0.57
C GLN A 43 5.19 0.95 -0.29
N GLU A 44 3.95 1.39 -0.47
CA GLU A 44 3.63 2.62 -1.20
C GLU A 44 4.25 3.84 -0.52
N THR A 45 4.12 3.96 0.80
CA THR A 45 4.75 5.06 1.56
C THR A 45 6.28 5.07 1.44
N VAL A 46 6.92 3.90 1.54
CA VAL A 46 8.38 3.77 1.38
C VAL A 46 8.78 4.17 -0.03
N ARG A 47 8.05 3.72 -1.05
CA ARG A 47 8.30 4.06 -2.45
C ARG A 47 8.15 5.55 -2.71
N GLU A 48 7.02 6.15 -2.32
CA GLU A 48 6.75 7.58 -2.53
C GLU A 48 7.79 8.47 -1.85
N LYS A 49 8.16 8.16 -0.60
CA LYS A 49 9.20 8.91 0.14
C LYS A 49 10.58 8.76 -0.49
N THR A 50 10.91 7.57 -0.97
CA THR A 50 12.17 7.31 -1.69
C THR A 50 12.22 8.14 -2.96
N LEU A 51 11.15 8.14 -3.77
CA LEU A 51 11.05 8.92 -4.99
C LEU A 51 11.09 10.43 -4.73
N ALA A 52 10.40 10.90 -3.68
CA ALA A 52 10.44 12.30 -3.27
C ALA A 52 11.85 12.74 -2.88
N ALA A 53 12.55 11.93 -2.06
CA ALA A 53 13.94 12.20 -1.68
C ALA A 53 14.88 12.24 -2.89
N LEU A 54 14.72 11.33 -3.85
CA LEU A 54 15.50 11.32 -5.08
C LEU A 54 15.21 12.54 -5.97
N LYS A 55 13.94 13.00 -6.04
CA LYS A 55 13.56 14.22 -6.77
C LYS A 55 14.18 15.48 -6.15
N GLU A 56 14.29 15.54 -4.84
CA GLU A 56 14.94 16.64 -4.10
C GLU A 56 16.49 16.61 -4.25
N GLY A 57 17.04 15.63 -4.98
CA GLY A 57 18.48 15.54 -5.27
C GLY A 57 19.31 14.92 -4.15
N LEU A 58 18.69 14.23 -3.20
CA LEU A 58 19.41 13.48 -2.16
C LEU A 58 20.23 12.33 -2.77
N ASP A 59 21.41 12.07 -2.19
CA ASP A 59 22.29 10.99 -2.62
C ASP A 59 21.64 9.61 -2.47
N VAL A 60 21.80 8.77 -3.49
CA VAL A 60 21.21 7.42 -3.55
C VAL A 60 21.62 6.56 -2.35
N ASN A 61 22.87 6.66 -1.88
CA ASN A 61 23.33 5.86 -0.73
C ASN A 61 22.74 6.36 0.58
N LEU A 62 22.54 7.68 0.71
CA LEU A 62 21.89 8.28 1.87
C LEU A 62 20.41 7.87 1.93
N VAL A 63 19.71 7.93 0.80
CA VAL A 63 18.30 7.50 0.69
C VAL A 63 18.16 6.01 1.00
N ALA A 64 19.01 5.15 0.43
CA ALA A 64 19.04 3.71 0.72
C ALA A 64 19.18 3.43 2.22
N ARG A 65 20.10 4.13 2.90
CA ARG A 65 20.33 3.99 4.34
C ARG A 65 19.13 4.45 5.18
N ILE A 66 18.51 5.58 4.83
CA ILE A 66 17.37 6.14 5.57
C ILE A 66 16.13 5.26 5.39
N MET A 67 15.89 4.77 4.17
CA MET A 67 14.70 4.00 3.84
C MET A 67 14.87 2.49 4.12
N GLY A 68 16.09 2.05 4.46
CA GLY A 68 16.39 0.63 4.71
C GLY A 68 16.30 -0.24 3.46
N LEU A 69 16.54 0.36 2.29
CA LEU A 69 16.47 -0.30 0.98
C LEU A 69 17.87 -0.61 0.47
N ASP A 70 17.98 -1.57 -0.45
CA ASP A 70 19.23 -1.78 -1.16
C ASP A 70 19.49 -0.64 -2.16
N ILE A 71 20.77 -0.35 -2.42
CA ILE A 71 21.18 0.67 -3.41
C ILE A 71 20.62 0.32 -4.79
N GLU A 72 20.55 -0.97 -5.15
CA GLU A 72 19.96 -1.39 -6.42
C GLU A 72 18.45 -1.08 -6.50
N GLU A 73 17.72 -1.23 -5.40
CA GLU A 73 16.28 -0.92 -5.34
C GLU A 73 16.05 0.58 -5.51
N VAL A 74 16.82 1.41 -4.81
CA VAL A 74 16.75 2.87 -4.96
C VAL A 74 17.12 3.31 -6.37
N LYS A 75 18.13 2.68 -7.00
CA LYS A 75 18.48 2.93 -8.41
C LYS A 75 17.39 2.52 -9.39
N LYS A 76 16.68 1.41 -9.15
CA LYS A 76 15.52 1.02 -9.97
C LYS A 76 14.42 2.06 -9.87
N LEU A 77 14.08 2.49 -8.66
CA LEU A 77 13.11 3.56 -8.41
C LEU A 77 13.53 4.89 -9.05
N GLN A 78 14.83 5.21 -9.04
CA GLN A 78 15.36 6.38 -9.74
C GLN A 78 15.18 6.31 -11.25
N LYS A 79 15.28 5.12 -11.86
CA LYS A 79 15.06 4.93 -13.30
C LYS A 79 13.60 5.08 -13.69
N GLU A 80 12.66 4.79 -12.79
CA GLU A 80 11.21 4.99 -13.02
C GLU A 80 10.80 6.47 -13.02
N LEU A 81 11.68 7.37 -12.54
CA LEU A 81 11.47 8.83 -12.56
C LEU A 81 11.84 9.50 -13.89
N ASN A 82 12.60 8.81 -14.74
CA ASN A 82 13.05 9.27 -16.06
C ASN A 82 12.21 8.67 -17.18
#